data_AF-A0A535M5V4-F1
#
_entry.id   AF-A0A535M5V4-F1
#
_cell.length_a   1.000
_cell.length_b   1.000
_cell.length_c   1.000
_cell.angle_alpha   90.00
_cell.angle_beta   90.00
_cell.angle_gamma   90.00
#
_symmetry.space_group_name_H-M   'P 1'
#
loop_
_entity.id
_entity.type
_entity.pdbx_description
1 polymer ?
#
loop_
_entity_poly.entity_id
_entity_poly.type
_entity_poly.pdbx_seq_one_letter_code
_entity_poly.pdbx_strand_id
1 'polypeptide(L)'
;MVASAPQSIHEFLEQSAAKDLLRFSTVGSVDDGKSTLIGRLLHDTKSIYEDHLHALKADSARVGTGPELDFALLTDGLKAEREQKITIDVAYRYFSTPKRNFIVADTPGHEQYTRNMATGASTANLAIILIDARHGILTQTRRHSFIASLLGIPRLLIAVNKMDLVGYSHEVFDRIVSDYRDFATRLGVPDLTFIPLSALKGDNVVERSKNMPWYHGQSVLEYLEDVYIGSDRNLIDFRLPVQCVVRPNLDFRGFSGQIASGIVQVGDEVVVMPSMKTSRIASILSFAGEHDHAFAPMSVTVTLEDEIDISRGDMLVHPRNLPRVQANFEAMVVWLAEEPMHPDRAYVVKHTTRTTKASIHKIEYRIDVNTLSRMSPAPLAMNEIGRVVFQATRTLFLDSYARNRCTGGFILIDPVSNNTVGAGMVIDRMPESQLRAPLAGAPPKSENISREEGRVAAADRGRLLGQRAITIWLTGLSGSGKSSIAKEAERRLYAAGHHVYVLDGDNLRFGLNRDLSFSKADRTENIRRAAEVARLFNDAGTIVLVPVISPFKQDRQDARRIIGEGRFCEVHVSTPLEICEARD
;
A
#
# COMPACT_ATOMS: atom_id res chain seq x y z
N MET A 1 28.49 -34.63 -2.13
CA MET A 1 29.67 -33.90 -1.60
C MET A 1 29.27 -33.38 -0.23
N VAL A 2 29.91 -33.90 0.82
CA VAL A 2 29.58 -33.60 2.21
C VAL A 2 30.12 -32.19 2.52
N ALA A 3 29.26 -31.27 2.92
CA ALA A 3 29.68 -29.93 3.35
C ALA A 3 30.54 -30.07 4.61
N SER A 4 31.78 -29.55 4.55
CA SER A 4 32.74 -29.58 5.66
C SER A 4 32.22 -28.74 6.83
N ALA A 5 32.34 -29.26 8.05
CA ALA A 5 32.04 -28.52 9.28
C ALA A 5 32.94 -27.26 9.40
N PRO A 6 32.41 -26.11 9.88
CA PRO A 6 33.17 -24.86 9.98
C PRO A 6 34.35 -25.00 10.95
N GLN A 7 35.51 -24.47 10.57
CA GLN A 7 36.79 -24.71 11.26
C GLN A 7 37.09 -23.67 12.36
N SER A 8 36.25 -22.64 12.54
CA SER A 8 36.40 -21.67 13.64
C SER A 8 35.06 -21.13 14.17
N ILE A 9 35.04 -20.68 15.42
CA ILE A 9 33.87 -20.02 16.05
C ILE A 9 33.52 -18.72 15.30
N HIS A 10 34.52 -18.01 14.76
CA HIS A 10 34.31 -16.81 13.95
C HIS A 10 33.61 -17.14 12.63
N GLU A 11 34.01 -18.19 11.90
CA GLU A 11 33.31 -18.64 10.69
C GLU A 11 31.88 -19.09 11.00
N PHE A 12 31.65 -19.75 12.14
CA PHE A 12 30.31 -20.13 12.58
C PHE A 12 29.42 -18.92 12.89
N LEU A 13 29.98 -17.88 13.52
CA LEU A 13 29.29 -16.62 13.80
C LEU A 13 29.02 -15.81 12.53
N GLU A 14 29.98 -15.75 11.59
CA GLU A 14 29.82 -15.09 10.30
C GLU A 14 28.82 -15.83 9.39
N GLN A 15 28.89 -17.17 9.31
CA GLN A 15 27.87 -17.97 8.62
C GLN A 15 26.50 -17.82 9.26
N SER A 16 26.40 -17.74 10.59
CA SER A 16 25.13 -17.51 11.27
C SER A 16 24.58 -16.09 11.08
N ALA A 17 25.45 -15.08 10.93
CA ALA A 17 25.08 -13.70 10.64
C ALA A 17 24.68 -13.48 9.17
N ALA A 18 25.22 -14.26 8.23
CA ALA A 18 24.89 -14.21 6.80
C ALA A 18 23.61 -14.99 6.42
N LYS A 19 23.04 -15.77 7.35
CA LYS A 19 21.79 -16.52 7.11
C LYS A 19 20.62 -15.58 6.91
N ASP A 20 19.86 -15.83 5.86
CA ASP A 20 18.62 -15.13 5.59
C ASP A 20 17.59 -15.36 6.72
N LEU A 21 16.73 -14.38 6.98
CA LEU A 21 15.80 -14.36 8.10
C LEU A 21 14.36 -14.39 7.61
N LEU A 22 13.66 -15.51 7.81
CA LEU A 22 12.24 -15.62 7.52
C LEU A 22 11.41 -15.31 8.76
N ARG A 23 10.53 -14.30 8.67
CA ARG A 23 9.47 -14.07 9.65
C ARG A 23 8.18 -14.69 9.15
N PHE A 24 7.59 -15.61 9.91
CA PHE A 24 6.29 -16.17 9.56
C PHE A 24 5.33 -16.20 10.74
N SER A 25 4.04 -16.17 10.43
CA SER A 25 2.97 -16.25 11.41
C SER A 25 2.13 -17.50 11.19
N THR A 26 1.74 -18.16 12.28
CA THR A 26 0.81 -19.30 12.24
C THR A 26 -0.61 -18.83 12.55
N VAL A 27 -1.54 -19.20 11.69
CA VAL A 27 -2.94 -18.80 11.78
C VAL A 27 -3.85 -19.99 11.45
N GLY A 28 -5.05 -20.02 12.00
CA GLY A 28 -5.92 -21.19 12.00
C GLY A 28 -6.81 -21.21 13.24
N SER A 29 -7.83 -22.06 13.22
CA SER A 29 -8.76 -22.30 14.33
C SER A 29 -8.04 -22.83 15.56
N VAL A 30 -8.72 -22.77 16.71
CA VAL A 30 -8.27 -23.33 17.99
C VAL A 30 -7.91 -24.82 17.83
N ASP A 31 -8.73 -25.55 17.09
CA ASP A 31 -8.56 -27.00 16.94
C ASP A 31 -7.69 -27.42 15.76
N ASP A 32 -7.18 -26.49 14.93
CA ASP A 32 -6.43 -26.85 13.72
C ASP A 32 -5.00 -27.36 14.02
N GLY A 33 -4.56 -27.33 15.28
CA GLY A 33 -3.28 -27.92 15.72
C GLY A 33 -2.06 -27.02 15.50
N LYS A 34 -2.22 -25.70 15.63
CA LYS A 34 -1.15 -24.70 15.43
C LYS A 34 0.00 -24.87 16.42
N SER A 35 -0.33 -24.86 17.72
CA SER A 35 0.60 -25.10 18.83
C SER A 35 1.35 -26.43 18.64
N THR A 36 0.63 -27.47 18.24
CA THR A 36 1.22 -28.79 17.95
C THR A 36 2.22 -28.74 16.79
N LEU A 37 1.89 -28.05 15.69
CA LEU A 37 2.80 -27.92 14.54
C LEU A 37 4.07 -27.16 14.91
N ILE A 38 3.95 -26.04 15.63
CA ILE A 38 5.10 -25.24 16.07
C ILE A 38 5.95 -26.05 17.06
N GLY A 39 5.32 -26.68 18.06
CA GLY A 39 6.02 -27.52 19.03
C GLY A 39 6.76 -28.67 18.35
N ARG A 40 6.16 -29.28 17.33
CA ARG A 40 6.79 -30.34 16.54
C ARG A 40 7.97 -29.83 15.73
N LEU A 41 7.83 -28.69 15.05
CA LEU A 41 8.93 -28.05 14.32
C LEU A 41 10.11 -27.78 15.26
N LEU A 42 9.86 -27.17 16.42
CA LEU A 42 10.90 -26.84 17.40
C LEU A 42 11.59 -28.09 17.99
N HIS A 43 10.83 -29.16 18.21
CA HIS A 43 11.34 -30.44 18.69
C HIS A 43 12.23 -31.11 17.64
N ASP A 44 11.73 -31.26 16.42
CA ASP A 44 12.38 -32.03 15.37
C ASP A 44 13.60 -31.26 14.79
N THR A 45 13.64 -29.92 14.87
CA THR A 45 14.83 -29.11 14.55
C THR A 45 15.88 -29.10 15.66
N LYS A 46 15.68 -29.85 16.76
CA LYS A 46 16.57 -29.93 17.93
C LYS A 46 16.90 -28.56 18.54
N SER A 47 15.98 -27.60 18.42
CA SER A 47 16.16 -26.24 18.95
C SER A 47 15.79 -26.13 20.44
N ILE A 48 15.30 -27.22 21.04
CA ILE A 48 14.92 -27.32 22.45
C ILE A 48 15.99 -28.09 23.21
N TYR A 49 16.55 -27.50 24.27
CA TYR A 49 17.50 -28.15 25.17
C TYR A 49 16.86 -29.35 25.89
N GLU A 50 17.65 -30.40 26.16
CA GLU A 50 17.17 -31.67 26.75
C GLU A 50 16.37 -31.48 28.07
N ASP A 51 16.73 -30.47 28.87
CA ASP A 51 16.07 -30.16 30.14
C ASP A 51 14.60 -29.73 29.95
N HIS A 52 14.31 -28.98 28.88
CA HIS A 52 12.94 -28.56 28.54
C HIS A 52 12.11 -29.74 28.03
N LEU A 53 12.74 -30.72 27.38
CA LEU A 53 12.09 -31.97 26.95
C LEU A 53 11.74 -32.87 28.13
N HIS A 54 12.59 -32.94 29.15
CA HIS A 54 12.30 -33.67 30.38
C HIS A 54 11.14 -33.04 31.17
N ALA A 55 11.10 -31.71 31.27
CA ALA A 55 9.95 -30.99 31.84
C ALA A 55 8.67 -31.26 31.05
N LEU A 56 8.74 -31.30 29.70
CA LEU A 56 7.57 -31.61 28.87
C LEU A 56 7.04 -33.03 29.05
N LYS A 57 7.93 -34.02 29.20
CA LYS A 57 7.53 -35.41 29.50
C LYS A 57 6.79 -35.50 30.83
N ALA A 58 7.28 -34.79 31.84
CA ALA A 58 6.65 -34.74 33.16
C ALA A 58 5.28 -34.03 33.12
N ASP A 59 5.17 -32.90 32.42
CA ASP A 59 3.93 -32.15 32.29
C ASP A 59 2.90 -32.85 31.38
N SER A 60 3.35 -33.49 30.29
CA SER A 60 2.48 -34.32 29.43
C SER A 60 1.90 -35.49 30.20
N ALA A 61 2.68 -36.13 31.08
CA ALA A 61 2.20 -37.21 31.94
C ALA A 61 1.21 -36.74 33.02
N ARG A 62 1.27 -35.46 33.43
CA ARG A 62 0.44 -34.89 34.50
C ARG A 62 -0.85 -34.22 33.99
N VAL A 63 -0.81 -33.58 32.82
CA VAL A 63 -1.89 -32.71 32.29
C VAL A 63 -2.32 -33.10 30.87
N GLY A 64 -1.55 -33.92 30.16
CA GLY A 64 -1.81 -34.33 28.79
C GLY A 64 -3.03 -35.24 28.62
N THR A 65 -3.51 -35.32 27.38
CA THR A 65 -4.72 -36.11 27.01
C THR A 65 -4.41 -37.57 26.64
N GLY A 66 -3.17 -38.04 26.80
CA GLY A 66 -2.77 -39.41 26.48
C GLY A 66 -1.28 -39.72 26.77
N PRO A 67 -0.80 -40.92 26.40
CA PRO A 67 0.57 -41.39 26.64
C PRO A 67 1.64 -40.84 25.66
N GLU A 68 1.24 -40.14 24.60
CA GLU A 68 2.15 -39.47 23.66
C GLU A 68 2.54 -38.06 24.16
N LEU A 69 3.69 -37.55 23.73
CA LEU A 69 4.16 -36.19 24.06
C LEU A 69 3.19 -35.12 23.53
N ASP A 70 2.73 -34.23 24.41
CA ASP A 70 1.86 -33.12 24.03
C ASP A 70 2.70 -31.89 23.68
N PHE A 71 3.01 -31.76 22.38
CA PHE A 71 3.85 -30.67 21.86
C PHE A 71 3.20 -29.28 21.99
N ALA A 72 1.89 -29.17 22.22
CA ALA A 72 1.25 -27.86 22.45
C ALA A 72 1.71 -27.22 23.78
N LEU A 73 2.12 -28.03 24.77
CA LEU A 73 2.62 -27.54 26.05
C LEU A 73 3.95 -26.75 25.94
N LEU A 74 4.69 -26.90 24.83
CA LEU A 74 5.91 -26.12 24.57
C LEU A 74 5.61 -24.67 24.20
N THR A 75 4.49 -24.45 23.52
CA THR A 75 4.15 -23.16 22.94
C THR A 75 3.35 -22.29 23.90
N ASP A 76 2.49 -22.90 24.72
CA ASP A 76 1.55 -22.21 25.61
C ASP A 76 2.26 -21.70 26.89
N GLY A 77 2.54 -20.39 26.91
CA GLY A 77 3.39 -19.75 27.91
C GLY A 77 2.63 -19.29 29.17
N LEU A 78 1.36 -18.92 29.04
CA LEU A 78 0.56 -18.40 30.16
C LEU A 78 -0.21 -19.51 30.86
N LYS A 79 -0.34 -19.43 32.19
CA LYS A 79 -1.14 -20.38 32.99
C LYS A 79 -2.62 -20.40 32.56
N ALA A 80 -3.15 -19.23 32.17
CA ALA A 80 -4.50 -19.10 31.62
C ALA A 80 -4.65 -19.75 30.23
N GLU A 81 -3.63 -19.68 29.37
CA GLU A 81 -3.61 -20.38 28.07
C GLU A 81 -3.66 -21.90 28.27
N ARG A 82 -2.89 -22.42 29.24
CA ARG A 82 -2.85 -23.85 29.58
C ARG A 82 -4.16 -24.39 30.14
N GLU A 83 -4.85 -23.59 30.94
CA GLU A 83 -6.15 -23.97 31.52
C GLU A 83 -7.28 -23.97 30.48
N GLN A 84 -7.21 -23.08 29.48
CA GLN A 84 -8.23 -22.94 28.43
C GLN A 84 -7.87 -23.64 27.11
N LYS A 85 -6.64 -24.13 26.95
CA LYS A 85 -6.09 -24.73 25.72
C LYS A 85 -6.22 -23.81 24.50
N ILE A 86 -5.99 -22.52 24.69
CA ILE A 86 -6.01 -21.49 23.62
C ILE A 86 -4.78 -20.60 23.75
N THR A 87 -4.24 -20.12 22.62
CA THR A 87 -3.23 -19.04 22.58
C THR A 87 -3.93 -17.69 22.76
N ILE A 88 -3.49 -16.87 23.72
CA ILE A 88 -4.10 -15.58 24.06
C ILE A 88 -3.27 -14.41 23.54
N ASP A 89 -1.94 -14.45 23.68
CA ASP A 89 -1.03 -13.38 23.22
C ASP A 89 -0.09 -13.85 22.10
N VAL A 90 0.55 -12.92 21.38
CA VAL A 90 1.52 -13.28 20.33
C VAL A 90 2.81 -13.75 20.97
N ALA A 91 3.09 -15.05 20.91
CA ALA A 91 4.37 -15.59 21.35
C ALA A 91 5.38 -15.58 20.19
N TYR A 92 6.48 -14.85 20.35
CA TYR A 92 7.60 -14.91 19.41
C TYR A 92 8.55 -16.05 19.80
N ARG A 93 8.79 -16.96 18.85
CA ARG A 93 9.76 -18.06 19.01
C ARG A 93 10.84 -17.95 17.95
N TYR A 94 12.05 -18.38 18.30
CA TYR A 94 13.23 -18.29 17.46
C TYR A 94 13.80 -19.69 17.28
N PHE A 95 14.07 -20.07 16.03
CA PHE A 95 14.80 -21.29 15.73
C PHE A 95 15.64 -21.08 14.47
N SER A 96 16.63 -21.93 14.27
CA SER A 96 17.52 -21.85 13.12
C SER A 96 17.78 -23.24 12.55
N THR A 97 18.06 -23.26 11.26
CA THR A 97 18.53 -24.44 10.53
C THR A 97 19.95 -24.17 10.04
N PRO A 98 20.63 -25.17 9.45
CA PRO A 98 21.88 -24.93 8.74
C PRO A 98 21.73 -23.88 7.62
N LYS A 99 20.57 -23.80 6.95
CA LYS A 99 20.34 -22.90 5.82
C LYS A 99 19.80 -21.51 6.19
N ARG A 100 18.94 -21.39 7.21
CA ARG A 100 18.14 -20.17 7.44
C ARG A 100 17.75 -19.95 8.91
N ASN A 101 17.57 -18.69 9.29
CA ASN A 101 17.05 -18.28 10.59
C ASN A 101 15.55 -17.99 10.52
N PHE A 102 14.81 -18.32 11.58
CA PHE A 102 13.35 -18.20 11.63
C PHE A 102 12.86 -17.45 12.86
N ILE A 103 11.85 -16.59 12.65
CA ILE A 103 11.05 -15.98 13.71
C ILE A 103 9.60 -16.39 13.49
N VAL A 104 9.02 -17.07 14.48
CA VAL A 104 7.63 -17.50 14.49
C VAL A 104 6.83 -16.55 15.36
N ALA A 105 5.80 -15.94 14.80
CA ALA A 105 4.76 -15.26 15.56
C ALA A 105 3.57 -16.21 15.71
N ASP A 106 3.43 -16.84 16.87
CA ASP A 106 2.27 -17.67 17.16
C ASP A 106 1.07 -16.77 17.46
N THR A 107 0.11 -16.70 16.53
CA THR A 107 -1.03 -15.80 16.67
C THR A 107 -2.29 -16.55 17.15
N PRO A 108 -3.03 -15.98 18.11
CA PRO A 108 -4.29 -16.53 18.58
C PRO A 108 -5.28 -16.83 17.45
N GLY A 109 -6.00 -17.95 17.54
CA GLY A 109 -6.97 -18.36 16.51
C GLY A 109 -8.40 -17.89 16.73
N HIS A 110 -8.66 -17.24 17.87
CA HIS A 110 -10.02 -16.89 18.27
C HIS A 110 -10.45 -15.51 17.75
N GLU A 111 -11.75 -15.36 17.52
CA GLU A 111 -12.37 -14.17 16.93
C GLU A 111 -12.10 -12.87 17.69
N GLN A 112 -11.84 -12.97 19.00
CA GLN A 112 -11.57 -11.82 19.88
C GLN A 112 -10.14 -11.28 19.76
N TYR A 113 -9.24 -11.97 19.04
CA TYR A 113 -7.80 -11.67 19.03
C TYR A 113 -7.27 -11.23 17.65
N THR A 114 -8.13 -10.69 16.78
CA THR A 114 -7.70 -10.11 15.49
C THR A 114 -6.68 -8.99 15.66
N ARG A 115 -6.73 -8.23 16.77
CA ARG A 115 -5.67 -7.28 17.16
C ARG A 115 -4.29 -7.94 17.28
N ASN A 116 -4.22 -9.11 17.92
CA ASN A 116 -2.97 -9.83 18.17
C ASN A 116 -2.44 -10.40 16.86
N MET A 117 -3.33 -10.97 16.04
CA MET A 117 -3.00 -11.34 14.67
C MET A 117 -2.46 -10.14 13.87
N ALA A 118 -3.14 -8.99 13.89
CA ALA A 118 -2.72 -7.81 13.14
C ALA A 118 -1.33 -7.32 13.55
N THR A 119 -1.03 -7.34 14.84
CA THR A 119 0.28 -6.95 15.37
C THR A 119 1.37 -7.94 14.94
N GLY A 120 1.16 -9.24 15.14
CA GLY A 120 2.14 -10.28 14.81
C GLY A 120 2.37 -10.48 13.30
N ALA A 121 1.29 -10.40 12.51
CA ALA A 121 1.30 -10.61 11.06
C ALA A 121 1.84 -9.39 10.28
N SER A 122 1.84 -8.18 10.87
CA SER A 122 2.29 -6.95 10.20
C SER A 122 3.76 -6.97 9.72
N THR A 123 4.60 -7.80 10.35
CA THR A 123 6.03 -7.95 10.00
C THR A 123 6.34 -9.29 9.32
N ALA A 124 5.32 -10.13 9.12
CA ALA A 124 5.49 -11.45 8.55
C ALA A 124 5.74 -11.37 7.03
N ASN A 125 6.67 -12.20 6.56
CA ASN A 125 6.92 -12.49 5.16
C ASN A 125 6.01 -13.60 4.64
N LEU A 126 5.54 -14.47 5.54
CA LEU A 126 4.72 -15.63 5.21
C LEU A 126 3.69 -15.89 6.32
N ALA A 127 2.49 -16.34 5.96
CA ALA A 127 1.53 -16.87 6.92
C ALA A 127 1.22 -18.33 6.62
N ILE A 128 1.30 -19.18 7.65
CA ILE A 128 0.89 -20.58 7.60
C ILE A 128 -0.55 -20.65 8.09
N ILE A 129 -1.47 -21.03 7.21
CA ILE A 129 -2.89 -21.19 7.51
C ILE A 129 -3.17 -22.68 7.65
N LEU A 130 -3.40 -23.13 8.88
CA LEU A 130 -3.74 -24.52 9.15
C LEU A 130 -5.24 -24.76 8.88
N ILE A 131 -5.54 -25.93 8.33
CA ILE A 131 -6.90 -26.40 8.04
C ILE A 131 -7.01 -27.86 8.50
N ASP A 132 -7.95 -28.16 9.41
CA ASP A 132 -8.29 -29.54 9.76
C ASP A 132 -8.93 -30.28 8.58
N ALA A 133 -8.28 -31.34 8.09
CA ALA A 133 -8.75 -32.14 6.95
C ALA A 133 -10.15 -32.74 7.13
N ARG A 134 -10.61 -32.93 8.37
CA ARG A 134 -11.94 -33.47 8.67
C ARG A 134 -13.06 -32.46 8.38
N HIS A 135 -12.78 -31.19 8.64
CA HIS A 135 -13.77 -30.11 8.57
C HIS A 135 -13.64 -29.27 7.30
N GLY A 136 -12.46 -29.26 6.68
CA GLY A 136 -12.17 -28.40 5.53
C GLY A 136 -12.21 -26.91 5.90
N ILE A 137 -12.67 -26.07 4.98
CA ILE A 137 -12.58 -24.62 5.14
C ILE A 137 -13.69 -24.09 6.05
N LEU A 138 -13.28 -23.52 7.17
CA LEU A 138 -14.18 -22.87 8.13
C LEU A 138 -14.25 -21.34 7.90
N THR A 139 -15.25 -20.70 8.51
CA THR A 139 -15.37 -19.23 8.56
C THR A 139 -14.12 -18.57 9.13
N GLN A 140 -13.52 -19.16 10.17
CA GLN A 140 -12.26 -18.68 10.75
C GLN A 140 -11.09 -18.76 9.77
N THR A 141 -10.97 -19.84 8.99
CA THR A 141 -9.95 -19.97 7.93
C THR A 141 -10.07 -18.81 6.93
N ARG A 142 -11.30 -18.50 6.49
CA ARG A 142 -11.58 -17.40 5.56
C ARG A 142 -11.21 -16.05 6.16
N ARG A 143 -11.63 -15.80 7.40
CA ARG A 143 -11.31 -14.58 8.15
C ARG A 143 -9.81 -14.33 8.27
N HIS A 144 -9.06 -15.34 8.72
CA HIS A 144 -7.61 -15.25 8.88
C HIS A 144 -6.89 -15.03 7.55
N SER A 145 -7.32 -15.74 6.50
CA SER A 145 -6.78 -15.53 5.15
C SER A 145 -7.02 -14.10 4.66
N PHE A 146 -8.20 -13.54 4.93
CA PHE A 146 -8.53 -12.16 4.58
C PHE A 146 -7.69 -11.14 5.34
N ILE A 147 -7.52 -11.32 6.65
CA ILE A 147 -6.68 -10.44 7.47
C ILE A 147 -5.22 -10.52 7.03
N ALA A 148 -4.70 -11.71 6.75
CA ALA A 148 -3.33 -11.89 6.26
C ALA A 148 -3.10 -11.18 4.91
N SER A 149 -4.07 -11.28 3.99
CA SER A 149 -4.06 -10.53 2.72
C SER A 149 -4.12 -9.03 2.96
N LEU A 150 -5.02 -8.56 3.85
CA LEU A 150 -5.18 -7.15 4.17
C LEU A 150 -3.90 -6.53 4.75
N LEU A 151 -3.19 -7.29 5.60
CA LEU A 151 -1.90 -6.91 6.16
C LEU A 151 -0.75 -7.05 5.16
N GLY A 152 -1.03 -7.40 3.91
CA GLY A 152 -0.06 -7.44 2.82
C GLY A 152 0.99 -8.53 2.98
N ILE A 153 0.65 -9.66 3.61
CA ILE A 153 1.54 -10.82 3.64
C ILE A 153 1.65 -11.40 2.22
N PRO A 154 2.84 -11.44 1.60
CA PRO A 154 2.98 -11.83 0.20
C PRO A 154 2.66 -13.31 -0.07
N ARG A 155 2.94 -14.20 0.90
CA ARG A 155 2.83 -15.66 0.69
C ARG A 155 1.98 -16.30 1.76
N LEU A 156 1.06 -17.18 1.35
CA LEU A 156 0.29 -18.03 2.25
C LEU A 156 0.63 -19.51 2.01
N LEU A 157 1.01 -20.18 3.09
CA LEU A 157 1.17 -21.63 3.12
C LEU A 157 -0.08 -22.25 3.73
N ILE A 158 -0.82 -23.02 2.95
CA ILE A 158 -2.03 -23.72 3.40
C ILE A 158 -1.64 -25.12 3.86
N ALA A 159 -1.59 -25.30 5.17
CA ALA A 159 -1.22 -26.55 5.83
C ALA A 159 -2.49 -27.37 6.14
N VAL A 160 -2.77 -28.38 5.31
CA VAL A 160 -3.91 -29.28 5.54
C VAL A 160 -3.50 -30.32 6.58
N ASN A 161 -3.85 -30.06 7.83
CA ASN A 161 -3.43 -30.85 9.00
C ASN A 161 -4.42 -31.99 9.28
N LYS A 162 -4.00 -32.95 10.12
CA LYS A 162 -4.77 -34.13 10.55
C LYS A 162 -5.14 -35.09 9.42
N MET A 163 -4.27 -35.21 8.42
CA MET A 163 -4.44 -36.17 7.32
C MET A 163 -4.52 -37.63 7.82
N ASP A 164 -3.92 -37.94 8.97
CA ASP A 164 -4.01 -39.25 9.63
C ASP A 164 -5.45 -39.65 9.99
N LEU A 165 -6.30 -38.69 10.37
CA LEU A 165 -7.68 -38.95 10.77
C LEU A 165 -8.62 -39.19 9.57
N VAL A 166 -8.19 -38.82 8.36
CA VAL A 166 -8.92 -39.05 7.11
C VAL A 166 -8.25 -40.13 6.26
N GLY A 167 -7.40 -40.96 6.87
CA GLY A 167 -6.72 -42.08 6.21
C GLY A 167 -5.79 -41.63 5.07
N TYR A 168 -5.21 -40.44 5.17
CA TYR A 168 -4.30 -39.86 4.17
C TYR A 168 -4.90 -39.78 2.75
N SER A 169 -6.23 -39.58 2.65
CA SER A 169 -6.97 -39.54 1.39
C SER A 169 -6.56 -38.36 0.49
N HIS A 170 -6.21 -38.67 -0.77
CA HIS A 170 -5.90 -37.68 -1.81
C HIS A 170 -7.13 -36.85 -2.19
N GLU A 171 -8.31 -37.48 -2.28
CA GLU A 171 -9.57 -36.82 -2.69
C GLU A 171 -9.99 -35.72 -1.70
N VAL A 172 -9.79 -35.97 -0.39
CA VAL A 172 -10.10 -34.98 0.66
C VAL A 172 -9.19 -33.76 0.53
N PHE A 173 -7.90 -33.98 0.28
CA PHE A 173 -6.93 -32.91 0.06
C PHE A 173 -7.30 -32.07 -1.17
N ASP A 174 -7.54 -32.71 -2.33
CA ASP A 174 -7.88 -32.02 -3.57
C ASP A 174 -9.15 -31.17 -3.46
N ARG A 175 -10.16 -31.67 -2.75
CA ARG A 175 -11.39 -30.90 -2.47
C ARG A 175 -11.07 -29.63 -1.67
N ILE A 176 -10.30 -29.74 -0.59
CA ILE A 176 -9.93 -28.59 0.24
C ILE A 176 -9.09 -27.58 -0.56
N VAL A 177 -8.16 -28.07 -1.38
CA VAL A 177 -7.34 -27.22 -2.27
C VAL A 177 -8.22 -26.47 -3.27
N SER A 178 -9.18 -27.14 -3.89
CA SER A 178 -10.12 -26.53 -4.84
C SER A 178 -10.95 -25.44 -4.16
N ASP A 179 -11.60 -25.77 -3.04
CA ASP A 179 -12.45 -24.85 -2.29
C ASP A 179 -11.65 -23.60 -1.83
N TYR A 180 -10.37 -23.78 -1.49
CA TYR A 180 -9.53 -22.69 -1.01
C TYR A 180 -9.06 -21.81 -2.15
N ARG A 181 -8.70 -22.40 -3.31
CA ARG A 181 -8.33 -21.63 -4.51
C ARG A 181 -9.49 -20.73 -4.95
N ASP A 182 -10.71 -21.26 -4.99
CA ASP A 182 -11.91 -20.49 -5.35
C ASP A 182 -12.11 -19.30 -4.41
N PHE A 183 -11.94 -19.52 -3.11
CA PHE A 183 -11.99 -18.45 -2.11
C PHE A 183 -10.85 -17.43 -2.28
N ALA A 184 -9.61 -17.90 -2.52
CA ALA A 184 -8.42 -17.07 -2.61
C ALA A 184 -8.42 -16.14 -3.83
N THR A 185 -9.16 -16.47 -4.90
CA THR A 185 -9.36 -15.55 -6.06
C THR A 185 -9.84 -14.16 -5.63
N ARG A 186 -10.59 -14.06 -4.52
CA ARG A 186 -11.13 -12.80 -3.99
C ARG A 186 -10.12 -12.01 -3.16
N LEU A 187 -9.05 -12.64 -2.70
CA LEU A 187 -8.08 -12.06 -1.76
C LEU A 187 -6.89 -11.37 -2.44
N GLY A 188 -6.66 -11.60 -3.74
CA GLY A 188 -5.54 -10.99 -4.46
C GLY A 188 -4.15 -11.38 -3.94
N VAL A 189 -4.03 -12.55 -3.33
CA VAL A 189 -2.76 -13.06 -2.79
C VAL A 189 -1.90 -13.62 -3.93
N PRO A 190 -0.64 -13.19 -4.08
CA PRO A 190 0.17 -13.56 -5.23
C PRO A 190 0.74 -14.98 -5.17
N ASP A 191 1.02 -15.51 -3.97
CA ASP A 191 1.65 -16.83 -3.81
C ASP A 191 0.93 -17.71 -2.77
N LEU A 192 0.47 -18.87 -3.25
CA LEU A 192 -0.31 -19.86 -2.49
C LEU A 192 0.34 -21.24 -2.65
N THR A 193 0.82 -21.80 -1.54
CA THR A 193 1.36 -23.17 -1.50
C THR A 193 0.48 -24.06 -0.62
N PHE A 194 0.27 -25.31 -1.00
CA PHE A 194 -0.54 -26.27 -0.25
C PHE A 194 0.31 -27.47 0.16
N ILE A 195 0.31 -27.82 1.46
CA ILE A 195 1.04 -28.97 1.99
C ILE A 195 0.10 -29.81 2.87
N PRO A 196 -0.16 -31.10 2.53
CA PRO A 196 -0.86 -32.02 3.41
C PRO A 196 0.10 -32.52 4.49
N LEU A 197 -0.33 -32.51 5.75
CA LEU A 197 0.52 -32.89 6.88
C LEU A 197 -0.25 -33.52 8.05
N SER A 198 0.49 -34.16 8.96
CA SER A 198 0.00 -34.49 10.29
C SER A 198 0.99 -33.96 11.33
N ALA A 199 0.60 -32.89 12.03
CA ALA A 199 1.46 -32.27 13.04
C ALA A 199 1.77 -33.22 14.22
N LEU A 200 0.83 -34.10 14.55
CA LEU A 200 0.99 -35.07 15.64
C LEU A 200 1.94 -36.20 15.26
N LYS A 201 1.75 -36.81 14.07
CA LYS A 201 2.56 -37.93 13.61
C LYS A 201 3.88 -37.50 12.95
N GLY A 202 4.01 -36.23 12.57
CA GLY A 202 5.21 -35.65 11.96
C GLY A 202 5.26 -35.77 10.44
N ASP A 203 4.21 -36.31 9.80
CA ASP A 203 4.11 -36.47 8.35
C ASP A 203 4.19 -35.09 7.64
N ASN A 204 5.16 -34.92 6.73
CA ASN A 204 5.39 -33.70 5.94
C ASN A 204 5.69 -32.43 6.76
N VAL A 205 6.07 -32.56 8.04
CA VAL A 205 6.47 -31.43 8.89
C VAL A 205 7.95 -31.09 8.66
N VAL A 206 8.84 -32.03 9.00
CA VAL A 206 10.29 -31.91 8.76
C VAL A 206 10.69 -32.81 7.59
N GLU A 207 10.35 -34.09 7.67
CA GLU A 207 10.62 -35.08 6.63
C GLU A 207 9.37 -35.34 5.77
N ARG A 208 9.60 -35.78 4.53
CA ARG A 208 8.52 -36.21 3.64
C ARG A 208 7.88 -37.49 4.14
N SER A 209 6.56 -37.53 4.15
CA SER A 209 5.77 -38.67 4.59
C SER A 209 5.87 -39.84 3.61
N LYS A 210 5.95 -41.06 4.15
CA LYS A 210 5.79 -42.30 3.37
C LYS A 210 4.32 -42.72 3.24
N ASN A 211 3.44 -42.17 4.07
CA ASN A 211 2.00 -42.50 4.12
C ASN A 211 1.20 -41.80 3.01
N MET A 212 1.77 -40.78 2.38
CA MET A 212 1.16 -40.02 1.27
C MET A 212 2.01 -40.12 -0.01
N PRO A 213 2.16 -41.31 -0.63
CA PRO A 213 3.00 -41.48 -1.82
C PRO A 213 2.52 -40.69 -3.04
N TRP A 214 1.26 -40.27 -3.04
CA TRP A 214 0.64 -39.41 -4.06
C TRP A 214 1.11 -37.95 -3.95
N TYR A 215 1.63 -37.51 -2.81
CA TYR A 215 2.11 -36.15 -2.63
C TYR A 215 3.61 -36.07 -2.96
N HIS A 216 3.94 -35.34 -4.02
CA HIS A 216 5.33 -35.18 -4.48
C HIS A 216 5.96 -33.82 -4.10
N GLY A 217 5.25 -33.00 -3.33
CA GLY A 217 5.72 -31.69 -2.90
C GLY A 217 6.74 -31.75 -1.76
N GLN A 218 7.14 -30.55 -1.29
CA GLN A 218 8.08 -30.37 -0.18
C GLN A 218 7.39 -30.59 1.18
N SER A 219 8.19 -30.85 2.21
CA SER A 219 7.73 -30.73 3.61
C SER A 219 7.62 -29.26 4.01
N VAL A 220 6.97 -28.98 5.14
CA VAL A 220 6.87 -27.61 5.68
C VAL A 220 8.26 -27.00 5.92
N LEU A 221 9.18 -27.75 6.55
CA LEU A 221 10.53 -27.23 6.81
C LEU A 221 11.31 -26.97 5.52
N GLU A 222 11.29 -27.91 4.55
CA GLU A 222 11.94 -27.73 3.25
C GLU A 222 11.44 -26.45 2.56
N TYR A 223 10.12 -26.24 2.55
CA TYR A 223 9.52 -25.05 1.98
C TYR A 223 9.94 -23.77 2.72
N LEU A 224 9.94 -23.77 4.07
CA LEU A 224 10.36 -22.61 4.86
C LEU A 224 11.85 -22.26 4.64
N GLU A 225 12.71 -23.25 4.45
CA GLU A 225 14.11 -23.04 4.12
C GLU A 225 14.31 -22.42 2.74
N ASP A 226 13.58 -22.90 1.73
CA ASP A 226 13.84 -22.57 0.33
C ASP A 226 13.03 -21.37 -0.19
N VAL A 227 11.99 -20.93 0.53
CA VAL A 227 11.15 -19.77 0.15
C VAL A 227 11.98 -18.50 -0.04
N TYR A 228 11.95 -17.95 -1.24
CA TYR A 228 12.66 -16.72 -1.57
C TYR A 228 11.95 -15.49 -1.00
N ILE A 229 12.63 -14.70 -0.14
CA ILE A 229 12.10 -13.43 0.43
C ILE A 229 12.72 -12.17 -0.15
N GLY A 230 13.73 -12.29 -1.01
CA GLY A 230 14.47 -11.13 -1.52
C GLY A 230 13.59 -10.15 -2.30
N SER A 231 12.56 -10.67 -3.00
CA SER A 231 11.61 -9.89 -3.80
C SER A 231 10.63 -9.07 -2.97
N ASP A 232 10.48 -9.33 -1.67
CA ASP A 232 9.56 -8.57 -0.81
C ASP A 232 10.07 -7.14 -0.54
N ARG A 233 11.36 -6.90 -0.77
CA ARG A 233 11.96 -5.59 -0.56
C ARG A 233 11.60 -4.70 -1.73
N ASN A 234 10.86 -3.62 -1.45
CA ASN A 234 10.70 -2.55 -2.41
C ASN A 234 12.03 -1.80 -2.54
N LEU A 235 12.80 -2.12 -3.59
CA LEU A 235 14.08 -1.47 -3.93
C LEU A 235 13.93 -0.39 -5.01
N ILE A 236 12.70 -0.09 -5.43
CA ILE A 236 12.41 0.86 -6.51
C ILE A 236 12.01 2.23 -5.93
N ASP A 237 11.15 2.23 -4.91
CA ASP A 237 10.57 3.45 -4.35
C ASP A 237 11.45 3.99 -3.23
N PHE A 238 12.44 4.84 -3.55
CA PHE A 238 13.26 5.46 -2.51
C PHE A 238 12.44 6.34 -1.57
N ARG A 239 12.43 5.95 -0.29
CA ARG A 239 11.79 6.66 0.82
C ARG A 239 12.75 6.62 2.00
N LEU A 240 13.33 7.76 2.35
CA LEU A 240 14.12 7.93 3.57
C LEU A 240 13.41 8.93 4.49
N PRO A 241 12.57 8.45 5.43
CA PRO A 241 11.99 9.29 6.47
C PRO A 241 13.08 9.76 7.43
N VAL A 242 13.24 11.07 7.56
CA VAL A 242 14.25 11.65 8.45
C VAL A 242 13.80 11.48 9.91
N GLN A 243 14.63 10.81 10.69
CA GLN A 243 14.41 10.55 12.12
C GLN A 243 15.13 11.59 12.99
N CYS A 244 16.33 11.98 12.59
CA CYS A 244 17.20 12.89 13.34
C CYS A 244 18.07 13.73 12.40
N VAL A 245 18.46 14.92 12.85
CA VAL A 245 19.47 15.75 12.20
C VAL A 245 20.72 15.72 13.07
N VAL A 246 21.83 15.27 12.50
CA VAL A 246 23.12 15.11 13.19
C VAL A 246 24.04 16.26 12.82
N ARG A 247 24.48 17.01 13.84
CA ARG A 247 25.44 18.12 13.72
C ARG A 247 26.48 18.03 14.84
N PRO A 248 27.56 17.27 14.65
CA PRO A 248 28.64 17.16 15.63
C PRO A 248 29.53 18.42 15.66
N ASN A 249 29.60 19.17 14.55
CA ASN A 249 30.34 20.42 14.42
C ASN A 249 29.65 21.36 13.40
N LEU A 250 30.21 22.54 13.14
CA LEU A 250 29.63 23.55 12.25
C LEU A 250 29.64 23.12 10.76
N ASP A 251 30.60 22.29 10.36
CA ASP A 251 30.83 21.91 8.97
C ASP A 251 30.10 20.62 8.56
N PHE A 252 29.47 19.92 9.51
CA PHE A 252 28.77 18.67 9.24
C PHE A 252 27.28 18.79 9.57
N ARG A 253 26.45 18.54 8.56
CA ARG A 253 24.99 18.36 8.69
C ARG A 253 24.57 17.07 8.01
N GLY A 254 24.29 16.05 8.81
CA GLY A 254 23.76 14.77 8.35
C GLY A 254 22.29 14.58 8.69
N PHE A 255 21.56 13.87 7.84
CA PHE A 255 20.17 13.51 8.03
C PHE A 255 20.07 12.00 8.23
N SER A 256 19.77 11.58 9.46
CA SER A 256 19.77 10.18 9.86
C SER A 256 18.37 9.60 9.82
N GLY A 257 18.26 8.38 9.31
CA GLY A 257 17.03 7.61 9.29
C GLY A 257 17.27 6.19 8.79
N GLN A 258 16.25 5.36 8.95
CA GLN A 258 16.22 4.05 8.31
C GLN A 258 15.57 4.18 6.94
N ILE A 259 16.23 3.69 5.88
CA ILE A 259 15.65 3.67 4.54
C ILE A 259 14.43 2.75 4.57
N ALA A 260 13.25 3.32 4.35
CA ALA A 260 11.99 2.59 4.42
C ALA A 260 11.79 1.70 3.18
N SER A 261 12.27 2.16 2.02
CA SER A 261 12.23 1.47 0.72
C SER A 261 13.18 2.16 -0.26
N GLY A 262 13.50 1.48 -1.34
CA GLY A 262 14.36 1.92 -2.43
C GLY A 262 15.85 1.78 -2.18
N ILE A 263 16.61 2.31 -3.13
CA ILE A 263 18.06 2.41 -3.12
C ILE A 263 18.41 3.88 -3.34
N VAL A 264 19.52 4.33 -2.76
CA VAL A 264 20.10 5.64 -3.01
C VAL A 264 21.61 5.50 -3.14
N GLN A 265 22.21 6.29 -4.04
CA GLN A 265 23.64 6.34 -4.30
C GLN A 265 24.19 7.75 -4.08
N VAL A 266 25.49 7.85 -3.80
CA VAL A 266 26.17 9.14 -3.79
C VAL A 266 26.08 9.78 -5.18
N GLY A 267 25.75 11.07 -5.23
CA GLY A 267 25.49 11.83 -6.45
C GLY A 267 24.03 11.79 -6.95
N ASP A 268 23.19 10.93 -6.38
CA ASP A 268 21.77 10.85 -6.76
C ASP A 268 21.04 12.16 -6.47
N GLU A 269 20.20 12.57 -7.42
CA GLU A 269 19.28 13.68 -7.22
C GLU A 269 18.11 13.24 -6.32
N VAL A 270 17.84 14.03 -5.29
CA VAL A 270 16.80 13.79 -4.30
C VAL A 270 15.95 15.04 -4.09
N VAL A 271 14.69 14.83 -3.75
CA VAL A 271 13.73 15.86 -3.34
C VAL A 271 13.46 15.73 -1.86
N VAL A 272 13.46 16.86 -1.17
CA VAL A 272 13.08 16.98 0.24
C VAL A 272 11.58 17.28 0.34
N MET A 273 10.84 16.41 1.01
CA MET A 273 9.41 16.58 1.29
C MET A 273 9.22 17.11 2.71
N PRO A 274 8.41 18.17 2.94
CA PRO A 274 7.42 18.76 2.04
C PRO A 274 7.91 19.98 1.24
N SER A 275 9.15 20.44 1.41
CA SER A 275 9.64 21.70 0.81
C SER A 275 9.76 21.64 -0.72
N MET A 276 9.76 20.43 -1.30
CA MET A 276 9.96 20.14 -2.71
C MET A 276 11.30 20.63 -3.28
N LYS A 277 12.26 21.00 -2.41
CA LYS A 277 13.59 21.41 -2.83
C LYS A 277 14.38 20.20 -3.30
N THR A 278 15.12 20.36 -4.39
CA THR A 278 16.03 19.36 -4.95
C THR A 278 17.44 19.59 -4.43
N SER A 279 18.19 18.51 -4.23
CA SER A 279 19.64 18.49 -3.96
C SER A 279 20.22 17.17 -4.46
N ARG A 280 21.54 17.01 -4.37
CA ARG A 280 22.21 15.72 -4.53
C ARG A 280 22.72 15.16 -3.22
N ILE A 281 22.88 13.85 -3.16
CA ILE A 281 23.50 13.13 -2.04
C ILE A 281 25.03 13.31 -2.10
N ALA A 282 25.61 13.95 -1.09
CA ALA A 282 27.06 14.17 -1.04
C ALA A 282 27.80 12.98 -0.44
N SER A 283 27.28 12.40 0.64
CA SER A 283 27.83 11.18 1.25
C SER A 283 26.76 10.37 1.99
N ILE A 284 27.02 9.07 2.12
CA ILE A 284 26.18 8.14 2.87
C ILE A 284 27.05 7.48 3.94
N LEU A 285 26.64 7.60 5.20
CA LEU A 285 27.38 7.15 6.37
C LEU A 285 26.56 6.15 7.18
N SER A 286 27.24 5.18 7.79
CA SER A 286 26.66 4.22 8.75
C SER A 286 27.63 4.01 9.91
N PHE A 287 27.24 3.16 10.86
CA PHE A 287 28.17 2.70 11.91
C PHE A 287 29.43 2.02 11.34
N ALA A 288 29.31 1.32 10.21
CA ALA A 288 30.42 0.62 9.56
C ALA A 288 31.34 1.54 8.72
N GLY A 289 31.04 2.85 8.64
CA GLY A 289 31.76 3.80 7.80
C GLY A 289 30.92 4.34 6.64
N GLU A 290 31.62 4.90 5.65
CA GLU A 290 31.06 5.47 4.41
C GLU A 290 30.65 4.39 3.39
N HIS A 291 29.63 4.69 2.59
CA HIS A 291 29.09 3.82 1.55
C HIS A 291 28.84 4.60 0.26
N ASP A 292 29.11 3.97 -0.88
CA ASP A 292 28.76 4.53 -2.20
C ASP A 292 27.24 4.46 -2.46
N HIS A 293 26.56 3.49 -1.85
CA HIS A 293 25.13 3.28 -1.98
C HIS A 293 24.53 2.71 -0.69
N ALA A 294 23.24 2.94 -0.48
CA ALA A 294 22.47 2.33 0.59
C ALA A 294 21.08 1.92 0.11
N PHE A 295 20.52 0.91 0.76
CA PHE A 295 19.24 0.33 0.38
C PHE A 295 18.40 -0.02 1.61
N ALA A 296 17.10 -0.18 1.42
CA ALA A 296 16.22 -0.59 2.50
C ALA A 296 16.56 -2.00 3.02
N PRO A 297 16.66 -2.22 4.35
CA PRO A 297 16.28 -1.33 5.45
C PRO A 297 17.49 -0.78 6.23
N MET A 298 18.57 -0.37 5.55
CA MET A 298 19.77 0.17 6.20
C MET A 298 19.46 1.45 6.99
N SER A 299 20.04 1.57 8.18
CA SER A 299 20.08 2.82 8.95
C SER A 299 21.30 3.62 8.55
N VAL A 300 21.08 4.79 7.96
CA VAL A 300 22.15 5.63 7.40
C VAL A 300 21.98 7.08 7.81
N THR A 301 23.07 7.81 7.71
CA THR A 301 23.11 9.28 7.74
C THR A 301 23.53 9.75 6.38
N VAL A 302 22.68 10.53 5.72
CA VAL A 302 22.99 11.11 4.41
C VAL A 302 23.32 12.59 4.55
N THR A 303 24.30 13.06 3.80
CA THR A 303 24.59 14.49 3.65
C THR A 303 24.18 14.95 2.26
N LEU A 304 23.91 16.25 2.11
CA LEU A 304 23.46 16.86 0.87
C LEU A 304 24.48 17.89 0.39
N GLU A 305 24.59 18.09 -0.92
CA GLU A 305 25.44 19.13 -1.50
C GLU A 305 24.92 20.54 -1.18
N ASP A 306 23.60 20.72 -1.17
CA ASP A 306 22.96 22.01 -0.88
C ASP A 306 22.53 22.13 0.58
N GLU A 307 22.64 23.35 1.12
CA GLU A 307 22.12 23.67 2.46
C GLU A 307 20.60 23.80 2.45
N ILE A 308 19.90 22.66 2.54
CA ILE A 308 18.45 22.61 2.67
C ILE A 308 18.06 22.47 4.14
N ASP A 309 17.04 23.21 4.56
CA ASP A 309 16.44 23.01 5.87
C ASP A 309 15.55 21.77 5.90
N ILE A 310 15.97 20.76 6.64
CA ILE A 310 15.30 19.46 6.80
C ILE A 310 15.22 19.15 8.29
N SER A 311 14.05 18.67 8.71
CA SER A 311 13.75 18.32 10.10
C SER A 311 13.20 16.91 10.23
N ARG A 312 13.07 16.43 11.47
CA ARG A 312 12.38 15.16 11.76
C ARG A 312 10.94 15.19 11.22
N GLY A 313 10.55 14.12 10.52
CA GLY A 313 9.21 14.02 9.91
C GLY A 313 9.18 14.48 8.45
N ASP A 314 10.29 14.98 7.92
CA ASP A 314 10.50 15.17 6.49
C ASP A 314 10.97 13.86 5.84
N MET A 315 10.94 13.81 4.51
CA MET A 315 11.29 12.60 3.76
C MET A 315 12.12 12.95 2.54
N LEU A 316 13.19 12.20 2.31
CA LEU A 316 13.97 12.23 1.08
C LEU A 316 13.45 11.18 0.11
N VAL A 317 13.26 11.58 -1.15
CA VAL A 317 12.71 10.75 -2.23
C VAL A 317 13.39 11.08 -3.56
N HIS A 318 13.27 10.22 -4.58
CA HIS A 318 13.73 10.59 -5.93
C HIS A 318 12.73 11.52 -6.65
N PRO A 319 13.19 12.50 -7.45
CA PRO A 319 12.33 13.47 -8.14
C PRO A 319 11.27 12.85 -9.05
N ARG A 320 11.59 11.72 -9.70
CA ARG A 320 10.68 11.02 -10.64
C ARG A 320 9.83 9.94 -9.98
N ASN A 321 9.92 9.79 -8.66
CA ASN A 321 9.21 8.76 -7.91
C ASN A 321 8.69 9.29 -6.58
N LEU A 322 7.75 10.24 -6.66
CA LEU A 322 7.20 10.92 -5.50
C LEU A 322 6.02 10.11 -4.90
N PRO A 323 5.90 10.06 -3.55
CA PRO A 323 4.69 9.60 -2.89
C PRO A 323 3.57 10.64 -3.06
N ARG A 324 2.32 10.25 -2.76
CA ARG A 324 1.18 11.17 -2.76
C ARG A 324 1.28 12.11 -1.56
N VAL A 325 1.29 13.42 -1.81
CA VAL A 325 1.30 14.45 -0.75
C VAL A 325 -0.13 14.93 -0.52
N GLN A 326 -0.80 14.36 0.47
CA GLN A 326 -2.23 14.62 0.68
C GLN A 326 -2.57 14.73 2.16
N ALA A 327 -3.54 15.60 2.47
CA ALA A 327 -4.15 15.70 3.79
C ALA A 327 -5.40 14.81 3.89
N ASN A 328 -6.13 14.67 2.77
CA ASN A 328 -7.27 13.77 2.67
C ASN A 328 -6.82 12.46 2.06
N PHE A 329 -7.09 11.35 2.73
CA PHE A 329 -6.70 10.04 2.24
C PHE A 329 -7.67 8.98 2.72
N GLU A 330 -7.60 7.82 2.08
CA GLU A 330 -8.48 6.71 2.35
C GLU A 330 -7.68 5.47 2.71
N ALA A 331 -8.19 4.73 3.69
CA ALA A 331 -7.52 3.55 4.20
C ALA A 331 -8.52 2.48 4.61
N MET A 332 -8.08 1.23 4.51
CA MET A 332 -8.65 0.16 5.32
C MET A 332 -8.13 0.32 6.74
N VAL A 333 -9.00 0.20 7.73
CA VAL A 333 -8.65 0.36 9.14
C VAL A 333 -9.08 -0.89 9.89
N VAL A 334 -8.16 -1.44 10.68
CA VAL A 334 -8.45 -2.43 11.72
C VAL A 334 -8.54 -1.68 13.04
N TRP A 335 -9.69 -1.75 13.70
CA TRP A 335 -9.87 -1.13 15.01
C TRP A 335 -9.40 -2.06 16.12
N LEU A 336 -8.58 -1.53 17.03
CA LEU A 336 -7.85 -2.30 18.04
C LEU A 336 -8.30 -1.99 19.47
N ALA A 337 -8.99 -0.87 19.68
CA ALA A 337 -9.49 -0.47 20.99
C ALA A 337 -10.81 -1.16 21.34
N GLU A 338 -11.02 -1.40 22.64
CA GLU A 338 -12.29 -1.91 23.18
C GLU A 338 -13.42 -0.90 23.01
N GLU A 339 -13.14 0.37 23.29
CA GLU A 339 -14.07 1.46 23.01
C GLU A 339 -14.28 1.62 21.50
N PRO A 340 -15.53 1.69 21.02
CA PRO A 340 -15.82 1.94 19.62
C PRO A 340 -15.20 3.24 19.11
N MET A 341 -14.90 3.25 17.82
CA MET A 341 -14.48 4.46 17.11
C MET A 341 -15.50 5.59 17.32
N HIS A 342 -15.00 6.80 17.59
CA HIS A 342 -15.81 8.00 17.72
C HIS A 342 -15.57 8.90 16.50
N PRO A 343 -16.51 8.99 15.55
CA PRO A 343 -16.34 9.77 14.31
C PRO A 343 -16.06 11.26 14.57
N ASP A 344 -16.64 11.81 15.64
CA ASP A 344 -16.52 13.25 15.97
C ASP A 344 -15.20 13.61 16.67
N ARG A 345 -14.38 12.61 17.04
CA ARG A 345 -13.09 12.84 17.70
C ARG A 345 -11.96 12.92 16.69
N ALA A 346 -11.00 13.80 16.97
CA ALA A 346 -9.73 13.83 16.26
C ALA A 346 -8.77 12.79 16.88
N TYR A 347 -8.19 11.95 16.04
CA TYR A 347 -7.15 11.00 16.41
C TYR A 347 -5.78 11.53 16.01
N VAL A 348 -4.73 10.97 16.59
CA VAL A 348 -3.35 11.23 16.17
C VAL A 348 -2.93 10.12 15.20
N VAL A 349 -2.63 10.49 13.96
CA VAL A 349 -2.04 9.61 12.96
C VAL A 349 -0.52 9.68 13.10
N LYS A 350 0.11 8.53 13.36
CA LYS A 350 1.55 8.37 13.24
C LYS A 350 1.86 7.62 11.95
N HIS A 351 2.54 8.29 11.03
CA HIS A 351 2.92 7.79 9.73
C HIS A 351 4.43 7.99 9.58
N THR A 352 5.19 6.90 9.46
CA THR A 352 6.66 6.92 9.48
C THR A 352 7.22 7.69 10.69
N THR A 353 7.95 8.79 10.46
CA THR A 353 8.53 9.67 11.50
C THR A 353 7.65 10.88 11.81
N ARG A 354 6.54 11.05 11.07
CA ARG A 354 5.63 12.20 11.15
C ARG A 354 4.40 11.83 11.99
N THR A 355 3.99 12.75 12.84
CA THR A 355 2.80 12.63 13.68
C THR A 355 1.91 13.84 13.45
N THR A 356 0.62 13.63 13.19
CA THR A 356 -0.34 14.71 12.97
C THR A 356 -1.72 14.34 13.48
N LYS A 357 -2.58 15.31 13.74
CA LYS A 357 -3.98 15.05 14.05
C LYS A 357 -4.75 14.77 12.76
N ALA A 358 -5.71 13.85 12.81
CA ALA A 358 -6.64 13.58 11.73
C ALA A 358 -8.04 13.34 12.29
N SER A 359 -9.04 13.92 11.64
CA SER A 359 -10.45 13.62 11.88
C SER A 359 -10.94 12.57 10.89
N ILE A 360 -11.98 11.83 11.29
CA ILE A 360 -12.71 10.94 10.39
C ILE A 360 -13.66 11.80 9.56
N HIS A 361 -13.46 11.82 8.25
CA HIS A 361 -14.35 12.54 7.34
C HIS A 361 -15.60 11.71 7.03
N LYS A 362 -15.40 10.42 6.73
CA LYS A 362 -16.48 9.50 6.37
C LYS A 362 -16.05 8.05 6.60
N ILE A 363 -16.99 7.21 7.02
CA ILE A 363 -16.86 5.75 6.97
C ILE A 363 -17.60 5.28 5.72
N GLU A 364 -16.93 4.61 4.79
CA GLU A 364 -17.53 4.17 3.52
C GLU A 364 -18.32 2.87 3.68
N TYR A 365 -17.75 1.91 4.40
CA TYR A 365 -18.41 0.65 4.74
C TYR A 365 -17.59 -0.10 5.78
N ARG A 366 -18.25 -1.04 6.44
CA ARG A 366 -17.60 -2.08 7.25
C ARG A 366 -17.46 -3.35 6.45
N ILE A 367 -16.48 -4.18 6.77
CA ILE A 367 -16.33 -5.50 6.18
C ILE A 367 -16.76 -6.52 7.22
N ASP A 368 -17.71 -7.37 6.83
CA ASP A 368 -17.95 -8.61 7.55
C ASP A 368 -16.79 -9.56 7.25
N VAL A 369 -15.97 -9.83 8.25
CA VAL A 369 -14.78 -10.69 8.12
C VAL A 369 -15.11 -12.16 7.84
N ASN A 370 -16.35 -12.60 8.12
CA ASN A 370 -16.79 -13.98 7.90
C ASN A 370 -17.29 -14.18 6.46
N THR A 371 -18.01 -13.20 5.92
CA THR A 371 -18.61 -13.28 4.57
C THR A 371 -17.83 -12.52 3.51
N LEU A 372 -16.89 -11.66 3.92
CA LEU A 372 -16.18 -10.67 3.10
C LEU A 372 -17.11 -9.67 2.39
N SER A 373 -18.36 -9.56 2.87
CA SER A 373 -19.34 -8.63 2.32
C SER A 373 -19.18 -7.24 2.92
N ARG A 374 -19.64 -6.23 2.16
CA ARG A 374 -19.67 -4.86 2.63
C ARG A 374 -20.95 -4.63 3.41
N MET A 375 -20.80 -4.21 4.65
CA MET A 375 -21.89 -3.80 5.54
C MET A 375 -22.06 -2.28 5.52
N SER A 376 -23.22 -1.83 5.96
CA SER A 376 -23.53 -0.40 6.07
C SER A 376 -22.49 0.38 6.89
N PRO A 377 -22.27 1.67 6.58
CA PRO A 377 -21.40 2.53 7.38
C PRO A 377 -21.85 2.61 8.83
N ALA A 378 -20.95 2.28 9.75
CA ALA A 378 -21.12 2.50 11.19
C ALA A 378 -19.73 2.63 11.83
N PRO A 379 -19.62 3.23 13.02
CA PRO A 379 -18.37 3.26 13.77
C PRO A 379 -17.81 1.84 13.99
N LEU A 380 -16.49 1.71 13.90
CA LEU A 380 -15.82 0.43 14.07
C LEU A 380 -15.72 0.07 15.55
N ALA A 381 -16.21 -1.12 15.91
CA ALA A 381 -15.97 -1.74 17.21
C ALA A 381 -14.64 -2.53 17.20
N MET A 382 -14.23 -3.02 18.37
CA MET A 382 -13.00 -3.81 18.51
C MET A 382 -12.95 -4.96 17.49
N ASN A 383 -11.80 -5.13 16.82
CA ASN A 383 -11.54 -6.13 15.78
C ASN A 383 -12.34 -5.96 14.48
N GLU A 384 -13.16 -4.92 14.35
CA GLU A 384 -13.85 -4.62 13.10
C GLU A 384 -12.92 -3.95 12.09
N ILE A 385 -13.19 -4.24 10.84
CA ILE A 385 -12.43 -3.72 9.70
C ILE A 385 -13.37 -2.87 8.87
N GLY A 386 -12.92 -1.68 8.49
CA GLY A 386 -13.71 -0.79 7.65
C GLY A 386 -12.88 0.09 6.75
N ARG A 387 -13.52 0.63 5.72
CA ARG A 387 -12.93 1.61 4.83
C ARG A 387 -13.29 3.00 5.34
N VAL A 388 -12.28 3.80 5.66
CA VAL A 388 -12.43 5.09 6.31
C VAL A 388 -11.66 6.16 5.55
N VAL A 389 -12.31 7.30 5.35
CA VAL A 389 -11.73 8.52 4.78
C VAL A 389 -11.31 9.43 5.93
N PHE A 390 -10.05 9.83 5.93
CA PHE A 390 -9.46 10.71 6.93
C PHE A 390 -9.14 12.07 6.34
N GLN A 391 -9.17 13.08 7.20
CA GLN A 391 -8.66 14.42 6.94
C GLN A 391 -7.60 14.77 7.98
N ALA A 392 -6.34 14.76 7.58
CA ALA A 392 -5.21 15.16 8.43
C ALA A 392 -5.04 16.68 8.46
N THR A 393 -4.60 17.22 9.60
CA THR A 393 -4.30 18.65 9.77
C THR A 393 -3.04 19.07 9.00
N ARG A 394 -2.06 18.17 8.89
CA ARG A 394 -0.85 18.35 8.07
C ARG A 394 -0.82 17.29 6.99
N THR A 395 -0.29 17.64 5.82
CA THR A 395 -0.09 16.68 4.73
C THR A 395 0.82 15.53 5.17
N LEU A 396 0.51 14.34 4.65
CA LEU A 396 1.27 13.11 4.80
C LEU A 396 1.84 12.69 3.44
N PHE A 397 2.87 11.84 3.45
CA PHE A 397 3.57 11.34 2.26
C PHE A 397 3.22 9.88 2.05
N LEU A 398 2.12 9.63 1.36
CA LEU A 398 1.46 8.32 1.33
C LEU A 398 1.74 7.59 0.02
N ASP A 399 2.11 6.32 0.14
CA ASP A 399 2.02 5.36 -0.96
C ASP A 399 0.84 4.43 -0.70
N SER A 400 0.41 3.64 -1.70
CA SER A 400 -0.54 2.57 -1.43
C SER A 400 0.15 1.45 -0.66
N TYR A 401 -0.53 0.85 0.32
CA TYR A 401 0.03 -0.21 1.16
C TYR A 401 0.49 -1.43 0.34
N ALA A 402 -0.20 -1.69 -0.77
CA ALA A 402 0.16 -2.75 -1.72
C ALA A 402 1.49 -2.48 -2.45
N ARG A 403 1.82 -1.21 -2.74
CA ARG A 403 3.07 -0.82 -3.38
C ARG A 403 4.21 -0.67 -2.36
N ASN A 404 3.91 -0.07 -1.22
CA ASN A 404 4.90 0.17 -0.18
C ASN A 404 4.27 0.08 1.22
N ARG A 405 4.58 -1.01 1.93
CA ARG A 405 4.02 -1.27 3.28
C ARG A 405 4.47 -0.24 4.31
N CYS A 406 5.70 0.27 4.19
CA CYS A 406 6.28 1.20 5.17
C CYS A 406 5.64 2.60 5.11
N THR A 407 5.36 3.11 3.90
CA THR A 407 4.76 4.43 3.68
C THR A 407 3.26 4.38 3.34
N GLY A 408 2.69 3.20 3.12
CA GLY A 408 1.25 3.01 3.05
C GLY A 408 0.61 2.59 4.37
N GLY A 409 1.40 2.28 5.40
CA GLY A 409 0.93 1.90 6.72
C GLY A 409 0.94 3.07 7.69
N PHE A 410 -0.04 3.13 8.60
CA PHE A 410 -0.04 4.09 9.71
C PHE A 410 -0.77 3.52 10.92
N ILE A 411 -0.58 4.15 12.08
CA ILE A 411 -1.35 3.85 13.29
C ILE A 411 -2.16 5.06 13.74
N LEU A 412 -3.31 4.78 14.35
CA LEU A 412 -4.17 5.75 15.02
C LEU A 412 -3.92 5.67 16.52
N ILE A 413 -3.69 6.83 17.13
CA ILE A 413 -3.42 6.99 18.55
C ILE A 413 -4.51 7.89 19.13
N ASP A 414 -5.09 7.49 20.25
CA ASP A 414 -5.98 8.37 21.01
C ASP A 414 -5.15 9.46 21.71
N PRO A 415 -5.41 10.76 21.45
CA PRO A 415 -4.67 11.85 22.07
C PRO A 415 -4.81 11.94 23.60
N VAL A 416 -5.85 11.32 24.19
CA VAL A 416 -6.07 11.36 25.65
C VAL A 416 -5.30 10.24 26.34
N SER A 417 -5.53 8.98 25.94
CA SER A 417 -4.88 7.83 26.56
C SER A 417 -3.47 7.54 26.03
N ASN A 418 -3.09 8.10 24.88
CA ASN A 418 -1.89 7.74 24.10
C ASN A 418 -1.85 6.26 23.65
N ASN A 419 -2.96 5.54 23.75
CA ASN A 419 -3.05 4.16 23.29
C ASN A 419 -3.17 4.12 21.76
N THR A 420 -2.57 3.08 21.15
CA THR A 420 -2.82 2.77 19.74
C THR A 420 -4.20 2.13 19.61
N VAL A 421 -5.12 2.84 18.98
CA VAL A 421 -6.53 2.46 18.86
C VAL A 421 -6.88 1.83 17.51
N GLY A 422 -6.02 1.99 16.51
CA GLY A 422 -6.26 1.43 15.17
C GLY A 422 -4.98 1.33 14.34
N ALA A 423 -5.00 0.44 13.35
CA ALA A 423 -3.97 0.31 12.33
C ALA A 423 -4.62 0.52 10.95
N GLY A 424 -3.97 1.33 10.10
CA GLY A 424 -4.48 1.72 8.80
C GLY A 424 -3.57 1.32 7.65
N MET A 425 -4.18 0.85 6.56
CA MET A 425 -3.52 0.52 5.30
C MET A 425 -4.11 1.40 4.20
N VAL A 426 -3.31 2.35 3.71
CA VAL A 426 -3.70 3.29 2.65
C VAL A 426 -4.00 2.51 1.38
N ILE A 427 -5.17 2.75 0.80
CA ILE A 427 -5.60 2.07 -0.41
C ILE A 427 -5.24 2.88 -1.65
N ASP A 428 -4.94 2.17 -2.74
CA ASP A 428 -4.62 2.81 -4.02
C ASP A 428 -5.85 3.42 -4.72
N ARG A 429 -7.05 3.11 -4.23
CA ARG A 429 -8.31 3.45 -4.89
C ARG A 429 -8.79 4.87 -4.60
N MET A 430 -8.22 5.83 -5.32
CA MET A 430 -9.09 6.65 -6.17
C MET A 430 -9.13 5.93 -7.52
N PRO A 431 -10.23 5.25 -7.91
CA PRO A 431 -10.26 4.62 -9.22
C PRO A 431 -10.00 5.67 -10.29
N GLU A 432 -9.22 5.33 -11.32
CA GLU A 432 -8.96 6.20 -12.48
C GLU A 432 -10.25 6.74 -13.12
N SER A 433 -11.40 6.11 -12.90
CA SER A 433 -12.71 6.64 -13.28
C SER A 433 -13.11 7.93 -12.56
N GLN A 434 -12.43 8.31 -11.48
CA GLN A 434 -12.51 9.61 -10.81
C GLN A 434 -11.32 10.54 -11.14
N LEU A 435 -10.24 10.02 -11.74
CA LEU A 435 -9.20 10.80 -12.43
C LEU A 435 -9.67 11.23 -13.83
N ARG A 436 -10.60 10.49 -14.44
CA ARG A 436 -11.48 11.05 -15.47
C ARG A 436 -12.39 12.03 -14.77
N ALA A 437 -12.23 13.32 -15.08
CA ALA A 437 -13.32 14.25 -14.88
C ALA A 437 -14.60 13.65 -15.47
N PRO A 438 -15.76 13.83 -14.81
CA PRO A 438 -17.02 13.30 -15.29
C PRO A 438 -17.16 13.57 -16.79
N LEU A 439 -17.51 12.51 -17.54
CA LEU A 439 -17.86 12.60 -18.95
C LEU A 439 -18.74 13.83 -19.16
N ALA A 440 -18.44 14.62 -20.20
CA ALA A 440 -19.26 15.77 -20.57
C ALA A 440 -20.73 15.34 -20.69
N GLY A 441 -21.55 15.77 -19.73
CA GLY A 441 -22.98 15.43 -19.63
C GLY A 441 -23.39 14.58 -18.41
N ALA A 442 -22.47 14.12 -17.56
CA ALA A 442 -22.86 13.50 -16.29
C ALA A 442 -23.46 14.56 -15.34
N PRO A 443 -24.59 14.29 -14.67
CA PRO A 443 -25.15 15.22 -13.70
C PRO A 443 -24.13 15.51 -12.60
N PRO A 444 -24.11 16.72 -12.03
CA PRO A 444 -23.21 17.05 -10.94
C PRO A 444 -23.38 16.01 -9.81
N LYS A 445 -22.26 15.53 -9.24
CA LYS A 445 -22.27 14.54 -8.13
C LYS A 445 -23.03 15.04 -6.89
N SER A 446 -23.21 16.35 -6.78
CA SER A 446 -23.98 17.04 -5.77
C SER A 446 -25.45 17.12 -6.19
N GLU A 447 -26.32 16.43 -5.45
CA GLU A 447 -27.76 16.33 -5.72
C GLU A 447 -28.52 17.66 -5.54
N ASN A 448 -27.92 18.68 -4.93
CA ASN A 448 -28.54 19.96 -4.58
C ASN A 448 -27.97 21.18 -5.35
N ILE A 449 -27.66 21.05 -6.64
CA ILE A 449 -27.22 22.19 -7.45
C ILE A 449 -28.13 22.35 -8.67
N SER A 450 -28.86 23.46 -8.73
CA SER A 450 -29.51 23.95 -9.94
C SER A 450 -28.60 24.97 -10.64
N ARG A 451 -28.64 25.00 -11.97
CA ARG A 451 -28.02 26.11 -12.72
C ARG A 451 -28.89 27.34 -12.50
N GLU A 452 -28.34 28.35 -11.83
CA GLU A 452 -28.99 29.66 -11.73
C GLU A 452 -28.64 30.47 -12.98
N GLU A 453 -29.65 30.76 -13.81
CA GLU A 453 -29.47 31.59 -14.99
C GLU A 453 -29.67 33.06 -14.62
N GLY A 454 -28.69 33.91 -14.96
CA GLY A 454 -28.83 35.35 -14.78
C GLY A 454 -29.96 35.92 -15.63
N ARG A 455 -30.56 37.03 -15.20
CA ARG A 455 -31.71 37.69 -15.88
C ARG A 455 -31.42 38.27 -17.28
N VAL A 456 -30.18 38.18 -17.75
CA VAL A 456 -29.73 38.68 -19.05
C VAL A 456 -29.23 37.50 -19.88
N ALA A 457 -29.83 37.28 -21.05
CA ALA A 457 -29.45 36.17 -21.91
C ALA A 457 -28.11 36.45 -22.62
N ALA A 458 -27.36 35.40 -22.93
CA ALA A 458 -26.10 35.52 -23.66
C ALA A 458 -26.27 36.19 -25.04
N ALA A 459 -27.41 35.97 -25.70
CA ALA A 459 -27.75 36.61 -26.98
C ALA A 459 -27.91 38.14 -26.85
N ASP A 460 -28.38 38.64 -25.70
CA ASP A 460 -28.53 40.09 -25.46
C ASP A 460 -27.16 40.74 -25.27
N ARG A 461 -26.25 40.06 -24.57
CA ARG A 461 -24.85 40.51 -24.43
C ARG A 461 -24.14 40.57 -25.79
N GLY A 462 -24.32 39.56 -26.64
CA GLY A 462 -23.79 39.57 -28.00
C GLY A 462 -24.36 40.72 -28.85
N ARG A 463 -25.67 40.99 -28.75
CA ARG A 463 -26.32 42.13 -29.42
C ARG A 463 -25.77 43.47 -28.96
N LEU A 464 -25.55 43.64 -27.64
CA LEU A 464 -24.97 44.86 -27.08
C LEU A 464 -23.55 45.11 -27.62
N LEU A 465 -22.75 44.04 -27.76
CA LEU A 465 -21.39 44.13 -28.27
C LEU A 465 -21.32 44.13 -29.81
N GLY A 466 -22.45 44.06 -30.51
CA GLY A 466 -22.49 44.00 -31.98
C GLY A 466 -21.76 42.79 -32.57
N GLN A 467 -21.64 41.69 -31.83
CA GLN A 467 -20.87 40.52 -32.25
C GLN A 467 -21.50 39.19 -31.84
N ARG A 468 -21.16 38.13 -32.59
CA ARG A 468 -21.51 36.76 -32.23
C ARG A 468 -20.41 36.14 -31.39
N ALA A 469 -20.73 35.79 -30.15
CA ALA A 469 -19.83 35.03 -29.30
C ALA A 469 -19.56 33.63 -29.90
N ILE A 470 -18.28 33.36 -30.16
CA ILE A 470 -17.82 32.09 -30.71
C ILE A 470 -16.45 31.75 -30.13
N THR A 471 -16.19 30.46 -29.95
CA THR A 471 -14.86 29.94 -29.62
C THR A 471 -14.20 29.38 -30.87
N ILE A 472 -13.02 29.90 -31.20
CA ILE A 472 -12.13 29.37 -32.23
C ILE A 472 -11.07 28.51 -31.54
N TRP A 473 -11.14 27.21 -31.77
CA TRP A 473 -10.28 26.21 -31.15
C TRP A 473 -9.16 25.82 -32.11
N LEU A 474 -7.93 26.24 -31.79
CA LEU A 474 -6.76 25.92 -32.62
C LEU A 474 -6.11 24.63 -32.13
N THR A 475 -6.05 23.62 -33.00
CA THR A 475 -5.39 22.33 -32.73
C THR A 475 -4.22 22.10 -33.70
N GLY A 476 -3.27 21.24 -33.31
CA GLY A 476 -2.01 21.00 -34.03
C GLY A 476 -0.85 20.70 -33.09
N LEU A 477 0.27 20.21 -33.63
CA LEU A 477 1.48 19.81 -32.90
C LEU A 477 2.05 20.95 -32.03
N SER A 478 2.87 20.63 -31.00
CA SER A 478 3.70 21.65 -30.33
C SER A 478 4.57 22.38 -31.37
N GLY A 479 4.95 23.63 -31.13
CA GLY A 479 5.73 24.43 -32.10
C GLY A 479 5.00 24.81 -33.40
N SER A 480 3.76 24.36 -33.65
CA SER A 480 3.06 24.61 -34.92
C SER A 480 2.67 26.07 -35.18
N GLY A 481 2.77 26.95 -34.17
CA GLY A 481 2.44 28.38 -34.28
C GLY A 481 1.04 28.76 -33.81
N LYS A 482 0.31 27.87 -33.13
CA LYS A 482 -1.06 28.13 -32.62
C LYS A 482 -1.16 29.42 -31.80
N SER A 483 -0.31 29.59 -30.78
CA SER A 483 -0.34 30.78 -29.92
C SER A 483 0.05 32.04 -30.69
N SER A 484 0.97 31.96 -31.64
CA SER A 484 1.34 33.10 -32.51
C SER A 484 0.18 33.54 -33.40
N ILE A 485 -0.51 32.58 -34.03
CA ILE A 485 -1.71 32.85 -34.83
C ILE A 485 -2.82 33.43 -33.97
N ALA A 486 -3.06 32.87 -32.78
CA ALA A 486 -4.08 33.35 -31.86
C ALA A 486 -3.83 34.80 -31.41
N LYS A 487 -2.58 35.15 -31.04
CA LYS A 487 -2.20 36.51 -30.64
C LYS A 487 -2.35 37.52 -31.77
N GLU A 488 -1.96 37.17 -32.99
CA GLU A 488 -2.13 38.07 -34.14
C GLU A 488 -3.60 38.20 -34.56
N ALA A 489 -4.39 37.12 -34.47
CA ALA A 489 -5.82 37.16 -34.70
C ALA A 489 -6.54 38.02 -33.65
N GLU A 490 -6.17 37.91 -32.37
CA GLU A 490 -6.65 38.78 -31.30
C GLU A 490 -6.38 40.25 -31.61
N ARG A 491 -5.14 40.59 -31.97
CA ARG A 491 -4.76 41.97 -32.32
C ARG A 491 -5.60 42.54 -33.46
N ARG A 492 -5.85 41.75 -34.52
CA ARG A 492 -6.64 42.19 -35.69
C ARG A 492 -8.13 42.30 -35.38
N LEU A 493 -8.70 41.36 -34.64
CA LEU A 493 -10.10 41.38 -34.23
C LEU A 493 -10.38 42.56 -33.30
N TYR A 494 -9.46 42.81 -32.36
CA TYR A 494 -9.53 43.97 -31.48
C TYR A 494 -9.49 45.29 -32.26
N ALA A 495 -8.56 45.40 -33.23
CA ALA A 495 -8.48 46.58 -34.10
C ALA A 495 -9.74 46.79 -34.97
N ALA A 496 -10.48 45.72 -35.27
CA ALA A 496 -11.77 45.77 -35.95
C ALA A 496 -12.97 46.07 -35.02
N GLY A 497 -12.72 46.33 -33.73
CA GLY A 497 -13.74 46.69 -32.75
C GLY A 497 -14.43 45.49 -32.07
N HIS A 498 -13.90 44.27 -32.21
CA HIS A 498 -14.45 43.10 -31.55
C HIS A 498 -13.85 42.85 -30.16
N HIS A 499 -14.70 42.44 -29.22
CA HIS A 499 -14.27 41.92 -27.93
C HIS A 499 -13.80 40.48 -28.10
N VAL A 500 -12.49 40.28 -27.95
CA VAL A 500 -11.80 39.01 -28.13
C VAL A 500 -10.85 38.74 -26.97
N TYR A 501 -10.63 37.47 -26.62
CA TYR A 501 -9.67 37.06 -25.61
C TYR A 501 -8.98 35.74 -25.98
N VAL A 502 -7.66 35.65 -25.76
CA VAL A 502 -6.89 34.41 -25.94
C VAL A 502 -6.78 33.62 -24.63
N LEU A 503 -7.37 32.42 -24.60
CA LEU A 503 -7.17 31.43 -23.55
C LEU A 503 -5.99 30.52 -23.89
N ASP A 504 -4.78 31.04 -23.66
CA ASP A 504 -3.54 30.31 -23.91
C ASP A 504 -3.34 29.15 -22.91
N GLY A 505 -2.89 28.01 -23.43
CA GLY A 505 -2.71 26.79 -22.63
C GLY A 505 -1.71 26.92 -21.49
N ASP A 506 -0.64 27.69 -21.67
CA ASP A 506 0.39 27.87 -20.64
C ASP A 506 -0.12 28.82 -19.55
N ASN A 507 -0.83 29.88 -19.93
CA ASN A 507 -1.47 30.80 -18.98
C ASN A 507 -2.52 30.08 -18.11
N LEU A 508 -3.30 29.18 -18.71
CA LEU A 508 -4.23 28.34 -17.96
C LEU A 508 -3.48 27.48 -16.93
N ARG A 509 -2.32 26.93 -17.28
CA ARG A 509 -1.48 26.12 -16.38
C ARG A 509 -0.77 26.92 -15.29
N PHE A 510 -0.53 28.22 -15.47
CA PHE A 510 -0.06 29.08 -14.37
C PHE A 510 -1.14 29.31 -13.30
N GLY A 511 -2.41 29.38 -13.70
CA GLY A 511 -3.53 29.69 -12.81
C GLY A 511 -4.47 28.51 -12.60
N LEU A 512 -5.55 28.47 -13.39
CA LEU A 512 -6.69 27.55 -13.23
C LEU A 512 -6.31 26.06 -13.27
N ASN A 513 -5.23 25.72 -13.98
CA ASN A 513 -4.79 24.37 -14.26
C ASN A 513 -3.40 24.07 -13.66
N ARG A 514 -2.98 24.83 -12.62
CA ARG A 514 -1.67 24.64 -11.95
C ARG A 514 -1.49 23.30 -11.26
N ASP A 515 -2.59 22.61 -10.97
CA ASP A 515 -2.65 21.29 -10.37
C ASP A 515 -2.48 20.15 -11.39
N LEU A 516 -2.47 20.45 -12.70
CA LEU A 516 -2.44 19.45 -13.76
C LEU A 516 -1.03 19.21 -14.29
N SER A 517 -0.60 17.94 -14.35
CA SER A 517 0.66 17.54 -15.00
C SER A 517 0.49 17.41 -16.53
N PHE A 518 1.45 16.76 -17.20
CA PHE A 518 1.39 16.45 -18.63
C PHE A 518 0.94 15.02 -18.93
N SER A 519 0.44 14.29 -17.94
CA SER A 519 -0.16 12.96 -18.11
C SER A 519 -1.34 13.00 -19.09
N LYS A 520 -1.73 11.85 -19.66
CA LYS A 520 -2.88 11.78 -20.58
C LYS A 520 -4.18 12.26 -19.92
N ALA A 521 -4.42 11.88 -18.68
CA ALA A 521 -5.61 12.29 -17.93
C ALA A 521 -5.63 13.80 -17.65
N ASP A 522 -4.49 14.35 -17.24
CA ASP A 522 -4.37 15.78 -16.97
C ASP A 522 -4.47 16.63 -18.23
N ARG A 523 -4.03 16.10 -19.39
CA ARG A 523 -4.25 16.75 -20.69
C ARG A 523 -5.74 16.81 -21.05
N THR A 524 -6.48 15.72 -20.84
CA THR A 524 -7.94 15.71 -21.04
C THR A 524 -8.63 16.70 -20.09
N GLU A 525 -8.24 16.74 -18.82
CA GLU A 525 -8.81 17.68 -17.85
C GLU A 525 -8.47 19.15 -18.16
N ASN A 526 -7.25 19.41 -18.63
CA ASN A 526 -6.84 20.73 -19.11
C ASN A 526 -7.74 21.22 -20.26
N ILE A 527 -8.05 20.33 -21.21
CA ILE A 527 -8.96 20.63 -22.33
C ILE A 527 -10.39 20.89 -21.84
N ARG A 528 -10.89 20.06 -20.91
CA ARG A 528 -12.24 20.23 -20.33
C ARG A 528 -12.38 21.57 -19.60
N ARG A 529 -11.42 21.93 -18.74
CA ARG A 529 -11.41 23.21 -18.02
C ARG A 529 -11.32 24.40 -18.97
N ALA A 530 -10.48 24.32 -20.00
CA ALA A 530 -10.40 25.35 -21.03
C ALA A 530 -11.75 25.54 -21.75
N ALA A 531 -12.46 24.45 -22.04
CA ALA A 531 -13.78 24.51 -22.68
C ALA A 531 -14.86 25.14 -21.77
N GLU A 532 -14.87 24.83 -20.47
CA GLU A 532 -15.81 25.45 -19.51
C GLU A 532 -15.56 26.96 -19.37
N VAL A 533 -14.30 27.38 -19.33
CA VAL A 533 -13.95 28.81 -19.30
C VAL A 533 -14.37 29.48 -20.60
N ALA A 534 -14.07 28.89 -21.75
CA ALA A 534 -14.47 29.43 -23.05
C ALA A 534 -16.00 29.59 -23.16
N ARG A 535 -16.77 28.65 -22.61
CA ARG A 535 -18.23 28.74 -22.50
C ARG A 535 -18.67 29.96 -21.69
N LEU A 536 -18.07 30.22 -20.53
CA LEU A 536 -18.39 31.39 -19.71
C LEU A 536 -18.08 32.72 -20.42
N PHE A 537 -16.96 32.79 -21.14
CA PHE A 537 -16.65 33.96 -21.97
C PHE A 537 -17.63 34.13 -23.13
N ASN A 538 -18.06 33.04 -23.76
CA ASN A 538 -19.10 33.11 -24.78
C ASN A 538 -20.45 33.54 -24.21
N ASP A 539 -20.80 33.10 -23.00
CA ASP A 539 -22.00 33.54 -22.29
C ASP A 539 -21.96 35.05 -21.95
N ALA A 540 -20.75 35.61 -21.78
CA ALA A 540 -20.50 37.04 -21.62
C ALA A 540 -20.53 37.84 -22.94
N GLY A 541 -20.63 37.18 -24.11
CA GLY A 541 -20.66 37.83 -25.42
C GLY A 541 -19.31 37.89 -26.15
N THR A 542 -18.24 37.35 -25.57
CA THR A 542 -16.86 37.48 -26.05
C THR A 542 -16.48 36.42 -27.09
N ILE A 543 -15.66 36.79 -28.07
CA ILE A 543 -14.99 35.86 -29.00
C ILE A 543 -13.76 35.27 -28.29
N VAL A 544 -13.61 33.96 -28.30
CA VAL A 544 -12.54 33.29 -27.56
C VAL A 544 -11.62 32.54 -28.52
N LEU A 545 -10.32 32.76 -28.41
CA LEU A 545 -9.30 32.01 -29.15
C LEU A 545 -8.63 31.03 -28.19
N VAL A 546 -8.68 29.74 -28.48
CA VAL A 546 -8.14 28.68 -27.60
C VAL A 546 -7.01 27.92 -28.30
N PRO A 547 -5.75 28.39 -28.21
CA PRO A 547 -4.59 27.68 -28.74
C PRO A 547 -4.07 26.64 -27.74
N VAL A 548 -4.68 25.44 -27.72
CA VAL A 548 -4.25 24.35 -26.81
C VAL A 548 -3.88 23.08 -27.57
N ILE A 549 -2.91 22.33 -27.01
CA ILE A 549 -2.52 21.03 -27.55
C ILE A 549 -3.64 20.02 -27.27
N SER A 550 -4.38 19.65 -28.32
CA SER A 550 -5.58 18.80 -28.24
C SER A 550 -5.54 17.68 -29.29
N PRO A 551 -4.62 16.70 -29.17
CA PRO A 551 -4.35 15.73 -30.23
C PRO A 551 -5.49 14.75 -30.46
N PHE A 552 -6.23 14.39 -29.40
CA PHE A 552 -7.29 13.40 -29.48
C PHE A 552 -8.61 14.02 -29.97
N LYS A 553 -9.22 13.39 -30.98
CA LYS A 553 -10.51 13.80 -31.55
C LYS A 553 -11.63 13.82 -30.50
N GLN A 554 -11.61 12.87 -29.56
CA GLN A 554 -12.62 12.76 -28.50
C GLN A 554 -12.63 14.00 -27.60
N ASP A 555 -11.46 14.46 -27.14
CA ASP A 555 -11.36 15.63 -26.26
C ASP A 555 -11.93 16.89 -26.95
N ARG A 556 -11.71 17.03 -28.28
CA ARG A 556 -12.26 18.14 -29.06
C ARG A 556 -13.78 18.04 -29.26
N GLN A 557 -14.30 16.83 -29.40
CA GLN A 557 -15.76 16.61 -29.43
C GLN A 557 -16.41 16.95 -28.09
N ASP A 558 -15.77 16.60 -26.99
CA ASP A 558 -16.27 16.91 -25.65
C ASP A 558 -16.22 18.44 -25.39
N ALA A 559 -15.14 19.11 -25.80
CA ALA A 559 -15.05 20.58 -25.77
C ALA A 559 -16.17 21.25 -26.59
N ARG A 560 -16.48 20.71 -27.79
CA ARG A 560 -17.59 21.17 -28.63
C ARG A 560 -18.94 21.05 -27.92
N ARG A 561 -19.20 19.93 -27.22
CA ARG A 561 -20.45 19.74 -26.46
C ARG A 561 -20.57 20.72 -25.28
N ILE A 562 -19.47 20.96 -24.57
CA ILE A 562 -19.43 21.91 -23.45
C ILE A 562 -19.76 23.33 -23.95
N ILE A 563 -19.03 23.81 -24.95
CA ILE A 563 -19.16 25.18 -25.47
C ILE A 563 -20.51 25.40 -26.19
N GLY A 564 -21.00 24.35 -26.84
CA GLY A 564 -22.22 24.33 -27.64
C GLY A 564 -21.91 24.31 -29.13
N GLU A 565 -22.59 23.44 -29.88
CA GLU A 565 -22.29 23.18 -31.30
C GLU A 565 -22.37 24.44 -32.18
N GLY A 566 -23.29 25.36 -31.88
CA GLY A 566 -23.43 26.63 -32.59
C GLY A 566 -22.37 27.69 -32.25
N ARG A 567 -21.44 27.41 -31.32
CA ARG A 567 -20.44 28.36 -30.81
C ARG A 567 -19.01 27.83 -30.87
N PHE A 568 -18.77 26.70 -31.51
CA PHE A 568 -17.45 26.06 -31.58
C PHE A 568 -16.96 25.95 -33.02
N CYS A 569 -15.79 26.52 -33.32
CA CYS A 569 -15.11 26.42 -34.61
C CYS A 569 -13.73 25.78 -34.42
N GLU A 570 -13.47 24.64 -35.08
CA GLU A 570 -12.20 23.92 -35.00
C GLU A 570 -11.28 24.31 -36.17
N VAL A 571 -10.05 24.72 -35.87
CA VAL A 571 -9.04 25.09 -36.86
C VAL A 571 -7.78 24.25 -36.63
N HIS A 572 -7.41 23.45 -37.63
CA HIS A 572 -6.18 22.66 -37.59
C HIS A 572 -5.00 23.44 -38.18
N VAL A 573 -4.01 23.75 -37.36
CA VAL A 573 -2.75 24.39 -37.75
C VAL A 573 -1.78 23.31 -38.21
N SER A 574 -1.82 23.03 -39.51
CA SER A 574 -1.04 21.98 -40.17
C SER A 574 0.36 22.45 -40.53
N THR A 575 1.29 22.40 -39.57
CA THR A 575 2.71 22.70 -39.77
C THR A 575 3.50 21.39 -39.88
N PRO A 576 4.42 21.23 -40.85
CA PRO A 576 5.27 20.05 -40.98
C PRO A 576 6.05 19.74 -39.69
N LEU A 577 6.21 18.45 -39.36
CA LEU A 577 6.85 17.99 -38.11
C LEU A 577 8.27 18.54 -37.97
N GLU A 578 9.07 18.49 -39.04
CA GLU A 578 10.45 19.01 -39.08
C GLU A 578 10.54 20.49 -38.68
N ILE A 579 9.55 21.29 -39.07
CA ILE A 579 9.47 22.72 -38.72
C ILE A 579 9.02 22.91 -37.27
N CYS A 580 8.15 22.04 -36.77
CA CYS A 580 7.75 22.06 -35.36
C CYS A 580 8.93 21.70 -34.44
N GLU A 581 9.69 20.66 -34.78
CA GLU A 581 10.88 20.22 -34.04
C GLU A 581 12.00 21.26 -34.05
N ALA A 582 12.16 22.02 -35.14
CA ALA A 582 13.13 23.12 -35.19
C ALA A 582 12.72 24.35 -34.35
N ARG A 583 11.48 24.40 -33.85
CA ARG A 583 10.91 25.53 -33.10
C ARG A 583 10.64 25.23 -31.62
N ASP A 584 10.43 23.96 -31.29
CA ASP A 584 10.43 23.42 -29.90
C ASP A 584 11.88 23.33 -29.40
#